data_AF-A0A3D6DFE8-F1
#
_entry.id   AF-A0A3D6DFE8-F1
#
_cell.length_a   1.000
_cell.length_b   1.000
_cell.length_c   1.000
_cell.angle_alpha   90.00
_cell.angle_beta   90.00
_cell.angle_gamma   90.00
#
_symmetry.space_group_name_H-M   'P 1'
#
loop_
_entity.id
_entity.type
_entity.pdbx_description
1 polymer ?
#
loop_
_entity_poly.entity_id
_entity_poly.type
_entity_poly.pdbx_seq_one_letter_code
_entity_poly.pdbx_strand_id
1 'polypeptide(L)'
;MSKTRILYVSQAIQPFLPESPISKASRVIPQSIHERGREIRVFMPRFGVINERRHQLHEVIRLSGMNLNVNDTDHPLIIKVASIPTARMQVYFIDNEHYFKKKVTWFDAKDKLVADNDERAIFFARGVLETVRKLSWAPDIIHCHGWMASLVPLYAKQMFQGDAHFENTKIISSIYDEGFKGTLNGSLNEKIAYDGIS
;
A
#
# COMPACT_ATOMS: atom_id res chain seq x y z
N MET A 1 -14.00 23.66 -10.93
CA MET A 1 -14.27 22.38 -10.25
C MET A 1 -12.94 21.84 -9.74
N SER A 2 -12.87 21.32 -8.52
CA SER A 2 -11.67 20.64 -8.02
C SER A 2 -11.38 19.41 -8.88
N LYS A 3 -10.10 19.10 -9.09
CA LYS A 3 -9.69 17.89 -9.80
C LYS A 3 -10.01 16.67 -8.93
N THR A 4 -10.58 15.62 -9.53
CA THR A 4 -10.78 14.34 -8.84
C THR A 4 -9.44 13.78 -8.37
N ARG A 5 -9.39 13.36 -7.10
CA ARG A 5 -8.25 12.81 -6.40
C ARG A 5 -8.41 11.31 -6.26
N ILE A 6 -7.43 10.56 -6.76
CA ILE A 6 -7.48 9.09 -6.78
C ILE A 6 -6.25 8.52 -6.09
N LEU A 7 -6.47 7.78 -5.00
CA LEU A 7 -5.46 7.02 -4.29
C LEU A 7 -5.38 5.62 -4.91
N TYR A 8 -4.25 5.28 -5.50
CA TYR A 8 -3.95 3.93 -5.94
C TYR A 8 -3.12 3.22 -4.89
N VAL A 9 -3.57 2.04 -4.47
CA VAL A 9 -2.87 1.20 -3.50
C VAL A 9 -2.64 -0.16 -4.13
N SER A 10 -1.39 -0.53 -4.31
CA SER A 10 -1.05 -1.77 -5.00
C SER A 10 0.07 -2.53 -4.31
N GLN A 11 -0.05 -3.85 -4.31
CA GLN A 11 1.05 -4.71 -3.84
C GLN A 11 2.24 -4.71 -4.80
N ALA A 12 2.06 -4.36 -6.09
CA ALA A 12 3.14 -4.44 -7.08
C ALA A 12 3.01 -3.36 -8.16
N ILE A 13 4.14 -2.77 -8.56
CA ILE A 13 4.18 -1.70 -9.57
C ILE A 13 5.47 -1.82 -10.39
N GLN A 14 5.35 -1.74 -11.71
CA GLN A 14 6.52 -1.59 -12.60
C GLN A 14 7.10 -0.16 -12.53
N PRO A 15 8.43 0.03 -12.53
CA PRO A 15 9.49 -0.96 -12.72
C PRO A 15 10.09 -1.51 -11.42
N PHE A 16 9.45 -1.30 -10.27
CA PHE A 16 10.01 -1.66 -8.96
C PHE A 16 9.94 -3.16 -8.68
N LEU A 17 8.90 -3.83 -9.19
CA LEU A 17 8.78 -5.29 -9.23
C LEU A 17 8.66 -5.79 -10.68
N PRO A 18 8.92 -7.09 -10.94
CA PRO A 18 8.76 -7.69 -12.26
C PRO A 18 7.37 -7.50 -12.87
N GLU A 19 7.27 -7.67 -14.19
CA GLU A 19 5.99 -7.60 -14.90
C GLU A 19 5.04 -8.70 -14.44
N SER A 20 3.83 -8.29 -14.07
CA SER A 20 2.65 -9.13 -13.89
C SER A 20 1.41 -8.30 -14.26
N PRO A 21 0.25 -8.93 -14.51
CA PRO A 21 -0.99 -8.18 -14.73
C PRO A 21 -1.27 -7.10 -13.67
N ILE A 22 -1.07 -7.40 -12.38
CA ILE A 22 -1.16 -6.40 -11.29
C ILE A 22 -0.12 -5.28 -11.49
N SER A 23 1.18 -5.63 -11.60
CA SER A 23 2.24 -4.61 -11.60
C SER A 23 2.20 -3.67 -12.81
N LYS A 24 1.74 -4.19 -13.95
CA LYS A 24 1.48 -3.43 -15.18
C LYS A 24 0.24 -2.55 -15.04
N ALA A 25 -0.87 -3.08 -14.54
CA ALA A 25 -2.10 -2.32 -14.35
C ALA A 25 -1.88 -1.14 -13.38
N SER A 26 -1.23 -1.39 -12.24
CA SER A 26 -0.89 -0.37 -11.25
C SER A 26 0.16 0.65 -11.72
N ARG A 27 0.81 0.40 -12.87
CA ARG A 27 1.66 1.37 -13.55
C ARG A 27 0.87 2.20 -14.57
N VAL A 28 0.13 1.54 -15.45
CA VAL A 28 -0.52 2.15 -16.63
C VAL A 28 -1.79 2.91 -16.27
N ILE A 29 -2.61 2.37 -15.36
CA ILE A 29 -3.90 2.99 -14.99
C ILE A 29 -3.66 4.34 -14.30
N PRO A 30 -2.83 4.44 -13.24
CA PRO A 30 -2.60 5.73 -12.58
C PRO A 30 -1.96 6.75 -13.52
N GLN A 31 -0.98 6.32 -14.34
CA GLN A 31 -0.38 7.17 -15.37
C GLN A 31 -1.43 7.77 -16.30
N SER A 32 -2.29 6.92 -16.88
CA SER A 32 -3.32 7.36 -17.84
C SER A 32 -4.29 8.35 -17.21
N ILE A 33 -4.61 8.17 -15.94
CA ILE A 33 -5.49 9.05 -15.18
C ILE A 33 -4.80 10.38 -14.84
N HIS A 34 -3.52 10.34 -14.47
CA HIS A 34 -2.71 11.53 -14.24
C HIS A 34 -2.59 12.39 -15.51
N GLU A 35 -2.31 11.76 -16.65
CA GLU A 35 -2.19 12.41 -17.97
C GLU A 35 -3.50 13.08 -18.39
N ARG A 36 -4.64 12.55 -17.96
CA ARG A 36 -5.95 13.17 -18.16
C ARG A 36 -6.27 14.27 -17.13
N GLY A 37 -5.27 14.75 -16.40
CA GLY A 37 -5.34 15.93 -15.53
C GLY A 37 -5.92 15.70 -14.15
N ARG A 38 -6.10 14.44 -13.71
CA ARG A 38 -6.53 14.11 -12.34
C ARG A 38 -5.35 14.13 -11.37
N GLU A 39 -5.64 14.32 -10.10
CA GLU A 39 -4.64 14.21 -9.04
C GLU A 39 -4.52 12.77 -8.57
N ILE A 40 -3.31 12.25 -8.47
CA ILE A 40 -3.06 10.88 -8.06
C ILE A 40 -2.03 10.80 -6.94
N ARG A 41 -2.21 9.78 -6.10
CA ARG A 41 -1.19 9.27 -5.19
C ARG A 41 -1.12 7.77 -5.37
N VAL A 42 0.09 7.21 -5.41
CA VAL A 42 0.28 5.78 -5.66
C VAL A 42 1.15 5.21 -4.56
N PHE A 43 0.68 4.15 -3.92
CA PHE A 43 1.35 3.50 -2.81
C PHE A 43 1.65 2.03 -3.12
N MET A 44 2.80 1.56 -2.66
CA MET A 44 3.15 0.13 -2.63
C MET A 44 4.02 -0.21 -1.42
N PRO A 45 4.14 -1.50 -1.04
CA PRO A 45 5.10 -1.91 -0.02
C PRO A 45 6.55 -1.74 -0.53
N ARG A 46 7.46 -1.35 0.36
CA ARG A 46 8.90 -1.37 0.08
C ARG A 46 9.45 -2.78 0.33
N PHE A 47 9.20 -3.74 -0.54
CA PHE A 47 9.85 -5.06 -0.40
C PHE A 47 11.38 -4.96 -0.49
N GLY A 48 12.09 -5.80 0.26
CA GLY A 48 13.56 -5.78 0.32
C GLY A 48 14.26 -6.18 -0.98
N VAL A 49 13.51 -6.74 -1.94
CA VAL A 49 14.00 -6.96 -3.31
C VAL A 49 14.14 -5.66 -4.12
N ILE A 50 13.48 -4.57 -3.70
CA ILE A 50 13.51 -3.27 -4.39
C ILE A 50 14.83 -2.56 -4.08
N ASN A 51 15.65 -2.38 -5.12
CA ASN A 51 16.95 -1.72 -5.01
C ASN A 51 16.79 -0.20 -4.90
N GLU A 52 17.03 0.33 -3.69
CA GLU A 52 16.88 1.77 -3.40
C GLU A 52 17.79 2.65 -4.24
N ARG A 53 19.06 2.25 -4.43
CA ARG A 53 20.02 3.03 -5.20
C ARG A 53 19.64 3.10 -6.68
N ARG A 54 19.25 1.96 -7.27
CA ARG A 54 18.82 1.89 -8.69
C ARG A 54 17.61 2.77 -8.95
N HIS A 55 16.67 2.78 -8.02
CA HIS A 55 15.39 3.46 -8.16
C HIS A 55 15.36 4.85 -7.51
N GLN A 56 16.46 5.27 -6.88
CA GLN A 56 16.58 6.57 -6.20
C GLN A 56 15.46 6.79 -5.19
N LEU A 57 15.21 5.78 -4.33
CA LEU A 57 14.26 5.92 -3.23
C LEU A 57 14.85 6.88 -2.19
N HIS A 58 14.07 7.89 -1.83
CA HIS A 58 14.42 8.83 -0.77
C HIS A 58 13.40 8.77 0.34
N GLU A 59 13.85 8.81 1.58
CA GLU A 59 12.96 8.90 2.72
C GLU A 59 12.30 10.28 2.80
N VAL A 60 11.01 10.29 3.11
CA VAL A 60 10.23 11.49 3.35
C VAL A 60 10.11 11.68 4.86
N ILE A 61 11.15 12.24 5.48
CA ILE A 61 11.31 12.36 6.94
C ILE A 61 10.06 12.93 7.63
N ARG A 62 9.43 13.95 7.03
CA ARG A 62 8.20 14.58 7.57
C ARG A 62 7.00 13.63 7.64
N LEU A 63 6.99 12.54 6.87
CA LEU A 63 5.93 11.53 6.87
C LEU A 63 6.32 10.32 7.73
N SER A 64 7.60 9.97 7.78
CA SER A 64 8.16 8.91 8.62
C SER A 64 8.06 9.19 10.14
N GLY A 65 8.38 8.16 10.93
CA GLY A 65 8.69 8.26 12.36
C GLY A 65 7.51 8.07 13.30
N MET A 66 6.29 7.87 12.78
CA MET A 66 5.15 7.46 13.60
C MET A 66 5.14 5.94 13.79
N ASN A 67 4.66 5.47 14.93
CA ASN A 67 4.50 4.04 15.18
C ASN A 67 3.09 3.60 14.77
N LEU A 68 3.01 2.44 14.12
CA LEU A 68 1.78 1.70 13.91
C LEU A 68 1.80 0.48 14.81
N ASN A 69 0.77 0.33 15.62
CA ASN A 69 0.57 -0.89 16.36
C ASN A 69 0.12 -1.99 15.39
N VAL A 70 0.71 -3.17 15.44
CA VAL A 70 0.22 -4.36 14.73
C VAL A 70 0.37 -5.53 15.69
N ASN A 71 -0.74 -6.18 16.04
CA ASN A 71 -0.74 -7.32 16.94
C ASN A 71 -0.01 -7.03 18.27
N ASP A 72 -0.43 -5.96 18.96
CA ASP A 72 0.13 -5.52 20.25
C ASP A 72 1.61 -5.09 20.21
N THR A 73 2.17 -4.88 19.01
CA THR A 73 3.56 -4.44 18.84
C THR A 73 3.64 -3.16 18.03
N ASP A 74 4.36 -2.16 18.53
CA ASP A 74 4.58 -0.90 17.82
C ASP A 74 5.72 -1.02 16.81
N HIS A 75 5.42 -0.67 15.56
CA HIS A 75 6.35 -0.73 14.45
C HIS A 75 6.52 0.65 13.81
N PRO A 76 7.75 1.16 13.63
CA PRO A 76 7.97 2.48 13.03
C PRO A 76 7.60 2.47 11.54
N LEU A 77 6.80 3.45 11.13
CA LEU A 77 6.44 3.71 9.74
C LEU A 77 7.52 4.57 9.08
N ILE A 78 8.13 4.02 8.03
CA ILE A 78 9.06 4.75 7.17
C ILE A 78 8.37 4.97 5.82
N ILE A 79 8.38 6.20 5.33
CA ILE A 79 7.83 6.54 4.03
C ILE A 79 8.96 6.89 3.09
N LYS A 80 9.11 6.13 2.01
CA LYS A 80 10.03 6.46 0.93
C LYS A 80 9.26 6.92 -0.31
N VAL A 81 9.92 7.65 -1.20
CA VAL A 81 9.36 8.06 -2.47
C VAL A 81 10.37 7.80 -3.58
N ALA A 82 9.88 7.36 -4.73
CA ALA A 82 10.63 7.34 -5.98
C ALA A 82 9.78 7.86 -7.12
N SER A 83 10.44 8.44 -8.12
CA SER A 83 9.77 8.86 -9.35
C SER A 83 9.91 7.77 -10.41
N ILE A 84 8.90 7.62 -11.27
CA ILE A 84 9.03 6.90 -12.53
C ILE A 84 9.02 7.94 -13.67
N PRO A 85 10.20 8.38 -14.15
CA PRO A 85 10.31 9.52 -15.06
C PRO A 85 9.47 9.38 -16.32
N THR A 86 9.40 8.17 -16.89
CA THR A 86 8.66 7.89 -18.13
C THR A 86 7.15 8.10 -18.05
N ALA A 87 6.56 8.21 -16.85
CA ALA A 87 5.16 8.63 -16.70
C ALA A 87 4.99 9.88 -15.85
N ARG A 88 6.08 10.55 -15.47
CA ARG A 88 6.03 11.74 -14.62
C ARG A 88 5.21 11.51 -13.33
N MET A 89 5.35 10.31 -12.75
CA MET A 89 4.55 9.85 -11.61
C MET A 89 5.45 9.55 -10.42
N GLN A 90 5.00 9.90 -9.22
CA GLN A 90 5.66 9.53 -7.96
C GLN A 90 4.96 8.35 -7.30
N VAL A 91 5.74 7.46 -6.72
CA VAL A 91 5.26 6.31 -5.95
C VAL A 91 5.79 6.42 -4.53
N TYR A 92 4.88 6.34 -3.57
CA TYR A 92 5.15 6.28 -2.15
C TYR A 92 5.30 4.82 -1.74
N PHE A 93 6.28 4.56 -0.89
CA PHE A 93 6.57 3.24 -0.38
C PHE A 93 6.32 3.20 1.11
N ILE A 94 5.51 2.25 1.55
CA ILE A 94 5.39 1.91 2.96
C ILE A 94 6.53 0.96 3.30
N ASP A 95 7.43 1.41 4.17
CA ASP A 95 8.62 0.68 4.58
C ASP A 95 8.63 0.46 6.10
N ASN A 96 9.27 -0.62 6.51
CA ASN A 96 9.47 -1.00 7.90
C ASN A 96 10.54 -2.09 7.98
N GLU A 97 11.48 -1.90 8.89
CA GLU A 97 12.65 -2.78 9.06
C GLU A 97 12.29 -4.22 9.47
N HIS A 98 11.17 -4.42 10.17
CA HIS A 98 10.69 -5.75 10.55
C HIS A 98 9.99 -6.45 9.38
N TYR A 99 9.03 -5.77 8.76
CA TYR A 99 8.15 -6.37 7.76
C TYR A 99 8.78 -6.51 6.38
N PHE A 100 9.45 -5.47 5.87
CA PHE A 100 9.81 -5.42 4.46
C PHE A 100 11.32 -5.44 4.15
N LYS A 101 12.18 -5.53 5.16
CA LYS A 101 13.65 -5.60 4.97
C LYS A 101 14.13 -6.88 4.29
N LYS A 102 13.48 -8.02 4.55
CA LYS A 102 13.86 -9.32 3.98
C LYS A 102 13.84 -9.21 2.45
N LYS A 103 14.86 -9.77 1.77
CA LYS A 103 14.99 -9.74 0.29
C LYS A 103 14.04 -10.72 -0.40
N VAL A 104 12.76 -10.62 -0.07
CA VAL A 104 11.64 -11.42 -0.58
C VAL A 104 10.44 -10.50 -0.78
N THR A 105 9.45 -10.94 -1.54
CA THR A 105 8.16 -10.24 -1.65
C THR A 105 7.18 -10.85 -0.64
N TRP A 106 6.08 -11.43 -1.13
CA TRP A 106 5.15 -12.25 -0.36
C TRP A 106 5.45 -13.75 -0.47
N PHE A 107 6.34 -14.16 -1.37
CA PHE A 107 6.90 -15.51 -1.42
C PHE A 107 8.39 -15.49 -1.08
N ASP A 108 8.85 -16.52 -0.38
CA ASP A 108 10.26 -16.75 -0.12
C ASP A 108 10.99 -17.38 -1.33
N ALA A 109 12.29 -17.66 -1.18
CA ALA A 109 13.10 -18.26 -2.25
C ALA A 109 12.70 -19.70 -2.63
N LYS A 110 11.77 -20.33 -1.91
CA LYS A 110 11.24 -21.68 -2.17
C LYS A 110 9.77 -21.62 -2.60
N ASP A 111 9.30 -20.45 -3.06
CA ASP A 111 7.92 -20.17 -3.46
C ASP A 111 6.88 -20.46 -2.36
N LYS A 112 7.27 -20.37 -1.08
CA LYS A 112 6.36 -20.46 0.05
C LYS A 112 5.93 -19.09 0.51
N LEU A 113 4.67 -18.96 0.92
CA LEU A 113 4.18 -17.73 1.53
C LEU A 113 5.01 -17.39 2.77
N VAL A 114 5.41 -16.14 2.87
CA VAL A 114 6.07 -15.64 4.07
C VAL A 114 5.05 -15.61 5.22
N ALA A 115 5.44 -16.13 6.39
CA ALA A 115 4.53 -16.39 7.51
C ALA A 115 3.87 -15.13 8.11
N ASP A 116 4.53 -13.97 8.00
CA ASP A 116 4.11 -12.67 8.54
C ASP A 116 3.35 -11.81 7.49
N ASN A 117 2.92 -12.40 6.38
CA ASN A 117 2.25 -11.69 5.27
C ASN A 117 0.92 -11.03 5.65
N ASP A 118 0.21 -11.60 6.61
CA ASP A 118 -1.02 -11.06 7.19
C ASP A 118 -0.74 -9.74 7.92
N GLU A 119 0.30 -9.72 8.75
CA GLU A 119 0.75 -8.51 9.45
C GLU A 119 1.34 -7.47 8.48
N ARG A 120 2.07 -7.91 7.45
CA ARG A 120 2.52 -7.02 6.36
C ARG A 120 1.35 -6.32 5.69
N ALA A 121 0.26 -7.03 5.42
CA ALA A 121 -0.92 -6.46 4.79
C ALA A 121 -1.64 -5.47 5.71
N ILE A 122 -1.75 -5.78 7.01
CA ILE A 122 -2.28 -4.85 8.03
C ILE A 122 -1.43 -3.58 8.10
N PHE A 123 -0.11 -3.74 8.29
CA PHE A 123 0.84 -2.64 8.38
C PHE A 123 0.80 -1.77 7.11
N PHE A 124 0.74 -2.40 5.93
CA PHE A 124 0.63 -1.71 4.66
C PHE A 124 -0.66 -0.89 4.57
N ALA A 125 -1.82 -1.50 4.85
CA ALA A 125 -3.11 -0.81 4.78
C ALA A 125 -3.17 0.39 5.73
N ARG A 126 -2.76 0.20 6.99
CA ARG A 126 -2.72 1.26 8.00
C ARG A 126 -1.72 2.35 7.63
N GLY A 127 -0.52 1.97 7.22
CA GLY A 127 0.53 2.91 6.82
C GLY A 127 0.10 3.80 5.65
N VAL A 128 -0.63 3.27 4.68
CA VAL A 128 -1.21 4.06 3.59
C VAL A 128 -2.22 5.09 4.12
N LEU A 129 -3.21 4.65 4.90
CA LEU A 129 -4.28 5.53 5.37
C LEU A 129 -3.76 6.61 6.32
N GLU A 130 -2.85 6.26 7.23
CA GLU A 130 -2.18 7.21 8.11
C GLU A 130 -1.36 8.24 7.33
N THR A 131 -0.63 7.80 6.30
CA THR A 131 0.14 8.72 5.46
C THR A 131 -0.77 9.68 4.70
N VAL A 132 -1.90 9.20 4.20
CA VAL A 132 -2.90 10.01 3.49
C VAL A 132 -3.51 11.06 4.42
N ARG A 133 -3.86 10.68 5.64
CA ARG A 133 -4.32 11.58 6.70
C ARG A 133 -3.27 12.64 7.06
N LYS A 134 -2.01 12.23 7.25
CA LYS A 134 -0.89 13.12 7.56
C LYS A 134 -0.53 14.09 6.43
N LEU A 135 -0.84 13.72 5.19
CA LEU A 135 -0.72 14.60 4.02
C LEU A 135 -1.86 15.63 3.91
N SER A 136 -2.90 15.52 4.74
CA SER A 136 -4.15 16.28 4.63
C SER A 136 -4.74 16.22 3.21
N TRP A 137 -4.63 15.05 2.58
CA TRP A 137 -5.03 14.84 1.19
C TRP A 137 -6.19 13.83 1.13
N ALA A 138 -7.42 14.34 1.18
CA ALA A 138 -8.63 13.52 1.11
C ALA A 138 -8.85 12.99 -0.32
N PRO A 139 -8.82 11.67 -0.58
CA PRO A 139 -9.10 11.10 -1.90
C PRO A 139 -10.62 11.00 -2.16
N ASP A 140 -11.04 11.27 -3.40
CA ASP A 140 -12.41 10.97 -3.83
C ASP A 140 -12.59 9.46 -4.05
N ILE A 141 -11.53 8.79 -4.52
CA ILE A 141 -11.52 7.36 -4.83
C ILE A 141 -10.27 6.68 -4.27
N ILE A 142 -10.43 5.52 -3.63
CA ILE A 142 -9.36 4.58 -3.35
C ILE A 142 -9.49 3.39 -4.31
N HIS A 143 -8.47 3.13 -5.11
CA HIS A 143 -8.42 2.02 -6.05
C HIS A 143 -7.36 1.00 -5.62
N CYS A 144 -7.82 -0.16 -5.16
CA CYS A 144 -6.97 -1.24 -4.63
C CYS A 144 -6.63 -2.27 -5.71
N HIS A 145 -5.37 -2.71 -5.72
CA HIS A 145 -4.84 -3.70 -6.64
C HIS A 145 -4.06 -4.80 -5.91
N GLY A 146 -4.50 -6.05 -6.08
CA GLY A 146 -3.90 -7.21 -5.44
C GLY A 146 -4.40 -7.45 -4.01
N TRP A 147 -4.10 -8.64 -3.48
CA TRP A 147 -4.61 -9.12 -2.20
C TRP A 147 -4.01 -8.36 -1.01
N MET A 148 -2.77 -7.87 -1.03
CA MET A 148 -2.24 -7.10 0.11
C MET A 148 -2.96 -5.77 0.29
N ALA A 149 -3.49 -5.19 -0.80
CA ALA A 149 -4.27 -3.97 -0.74
C ALA A 149 -5.74 -4.23 -0.32
N SER A 150 -6.17 -5.50 -0.21
CA SER A 150 -7.58 -5.82 0.06
C SER A 150 -8.02 -5.50 1.50
N LEU A 151 -7.09 -5.24 2.42
CA LEU A 151 -7.41 -4.77 3.77
C LEU A 151 -7.64 -3.25 3.81
N VAL A 152 -7.17 -2.48 2.82
CA VAL A 152 -7.35 -1.01 2.79
C VAL A 152 -8.83 -0.61 2.87
N PRO A 153 -9.77 -1.23 2.11
CA PRO A 153 -11.19 -0.92 2.23
C PRO A 153 -11.75 -1.13 3.63
N LEU A 154 -11.35 -2.22 4.28
CA LEU A 154 -11.81 -2.58 5.62
C LEU A 154 -11.36 -1.52 6.63
N TYR A 155 -10.07 -1.23 6.67
CA TYR A 155 -9.51 -0.22 7.57
C TYR A 155 -10.07 1.18 7.30
N ALA A 156 -10.23 1.56 6.03
CA ALA A 156 -10.79 2.86 5.67
C ALA A 156 -12.22 3.05 6.15
N LYS A 157 -13.02 1.97 6.19
CA LYS A 157 -14.45 2.03 6.57
C LYS A 157 -14.71 1.82 8.06
N GLN A 158 -13.87 1.04 8.74
CA GLN A 158 -14.08 0.66 10.13
C GLN A 158 -13.18 1.48 11.06
N MET A 159 -11.87 1.44 10.84
CA MET A 159 -10.91 2.14 11.71
C MET A 159 -10.90 3.66 11.50
N PHE A 160 -11.03 4.10 10.24
CA PHE A 160 -11.09 5.53 9.89
C PHE A 160 -12.53 6.05 9.71
N GLN A 161 -13.50 5.34 10.31
CA GLN A 161 -14.89 5.77 10.28
C GLN A 161 -15.05 7.14 10.96
N GLY A 162 -15.70 8.09 10.28
CA GLY A 162 -15.89 9.45 10.77
C GLY A 162 -14.67 10.37 10.58
N ASP A 163 -13.55 9.87 10.03
CA ASP A 163 -12.46 10.74 9.61
C ASP A 163 -12.87 11.48 8.32
N ALA A 164 -12.85 12.82 8.39
CA ALA A 164 -13.25 13.70 7.30
C ALA A 164 -12.45 13.47 6.00
N HIS A 165 -11.24 12.89 6.08
CA HIS A 165 -10.44 12.57 4.90
C HIS A 165 -11.02 11.41 4.07
N PHE A 166 -11.82 10.53 4.69
CA PHE A 166 -12.32 9.31 4.05
C PHE A 166 -13.85 9.20 3.99
N GLU A 167 -14.57 10.12 4.65
CA GLU A 167 -16.03 10.11 4.77
C GLU A 167 -16.75 9.94 3.42
N ASN A 168 -16.35 10.72 2.42
CA ASN A 168 -16.97 10.74 1.10
C ASN A 168 -16.26 9.85 0.06
N THR A 169 -15.18 9.18 0.47
CA THR A 169 -14.35 8.38 -0.43
C THR A 169 -15.10 7.15 -0.94
N LYS A 170 -15.05 6.95 -2.27
CA LYS A 170 -15.51 5.73 -2.93
C LYS A 170 -14.36 4.74 -3.02
N ILE A 171 -14.67 3.45 -2.94
CA ILE A 171 -13.67 2.39 -2.96
C ILE A 171 -13.92 1.50 -4.17
N ILE A 172 -12.85 1.22 -4.92
CA ILE A 172 -12.83 0.33 -6.07
C ILE A 172 -11.74 -0.71 -5.83
N SER A 173 -12.05 -1.99 -6.04
CA SER A 173 -11.06 -3.06 -5.98
C SER A 173 -11.01 -3.78 -7.31
N SER A 174 -9.83 -3.86 -7.92
CA SER A 174 -9.60 -4.70 -9.09
C SER A 174 -9.16 -6.09 -8.65
N ILE A 175 -9.88 -7.11 -9.12
CA ILE A 175 -9.61 -8.51 -8.85
C ILE A 175 -8.75 -9.08 -9.99
N TYR A 176 -7.79 -9.91 -9.63
CA TYR A 176 -6.83 -10.52 -10.54
C TYR A 176 -6.80 -12.03 -10.30
N ASP A 177 -6.46 -12.80 -11.33
CA ASP A 177 -6.18 -14.24 -11.22
C ASP A 177 -4.76 -14.52 -10.70
N GLU A 178 -4.20 -13.56 -9.94
CA GLU A 178 -2.89 -13.63 -9.30
C GLU A 178 -3.10 -13.68 -7.79
N GLY A 179 -2.78 -14.82 -7.19
CA GLY A 179 -2.93 -15.04 -5.76
C GLY A 179 -1.89 -16.01 -5.22
N PHE A 180 -2.30 -16.80 -4.23
CA PHE A 180 -1.48 -17.83 -3.62
C PHE A 180 -2.33 -19.03 -3.25
N LYS A 181 -1.70 -20.21 -3.15
CA LYS A 181 -2.34 -21.40 -2.60
C LYS A 181 -2.31 -21.37 -1.07
N GLY A 182 -3.34 -21.93 -0.44
CA GLY A 182 -3.49 -21.94 1.01
C GLY A 182 -4.11 -20.66 1.54
N THR A 183 -3.92 -20.40 2.82
CA THR A 183 -4.48 -19.23 3.52
C THR A 183 -3.36 -18.40 4.12
N LEU A 184 -3.68 -17.14 4.44
CA LEU A 184 -2.88 -16.37 5.39
C LEU A 184 -2.93 -17.02 6.78
N ASN A 185 -2.20 -16.42 7.73
CA ASN A 185 -2.21 -16.86 9.11
C ASN A 185 -3.66 -16.93 9.65
N GLY A 186 -4.00 -18.04 10.32
CA GLY A 186 -5.34 -18.28 10.85
C GLY A 186 -5.77 -17.25 11.90
N SER A 187 -4.81 -16.59 12.57
CA SER A 187 -5.09 -15.53 13.54
C SER A 187 -5.26 -14.15 12.92
N LEU A 188 -5.30 -14.00 11.59
CA LEU A 188 -5.53 -12.70 10.93
C LEU A 188 -6.78 -11.98 11.47
N ASN A 189 -7.87 -12.71 11.69
CA ASN A 189 -9.10 -12.13 12.23
C ASN A 189 -8.93 -11.60 13.66
N GLU A 190 -8.17 -12.30 14.50
CA GLU A 190 -7.88 -11.87 15.88
C GLU A 190 -7.03 -10.59 15.87
N LYS A 191 -6.04 -10.51 14.98
CA LYS A 191 -5.17 -9.33 14.80
C LYS A 191 -5.96 -8.12 14.31
N ILE A 192 -6.90 -8.32 13.37
CA ILE A 192 -7.82 -7.27 12.91
C ILE A 192 -8.78 -6.86 14.03
N ALA A 193 -9.31 -7.80 14.80
CA ALA A 193 -10.22 -7.52 15.91
C ALA A 193 -9.55 -6.71 17.03
N TYR A 194 -8.24 -6.90 17.25
CA TYR A 194 -7.45 -6.06 18.17
C TYR A 194 -7.51 -4.57 17.78
N ASP A 195 -7.65 -4.25 16.49
CA ASP A 195 -7.81 -2.87 16.00
C ASP A 195 -9.25 -2.32 16.18
N GLY A 196 -10.12 -3.05 16.88
CA GLY A 196 -11.52 -2.66 17.13
C GLY A 196 -12.44 -2.86 15.93
N ILE A 197 -11.99 -3.62 14.93
CA ILE A 197 -12.76 -3.93 13.71
C ILE A 197 -13.53 -5.23 13.93
N SER A 198 -14.84 -5.21 13.66
CA SER A 198 -15.73 -6.40 13.78
C SER A 198 -16.54 -6.67 12.52
#